data_AF-A0A1F2PDA2-F1
#
_entry.id   AF-A0A1F2PDA2-F1
#
_cell.length_a   1.000
_cell.length_b   1.000
_cell.length_c   1.000
_cell.angle_alpha   90.00
_cell.angle_beta   90.00
_cell.angle_gamma   90.00
#
_symmetry.space_group_name_H-M   'P 1'
#
loop_
_entity.id
_entity.type
_entity.pdbx_description
1 polymer ?
#
loop_
_entity_poly.entity_id
_entity_poly.type
_entity_poly.pdbx_seq_one_letter_code
_entity_poly.pdbx_strand_id
1 'polypeptide(L)' 'MDDKLNMDKEADIFKVFLAHWINHTGDHIAGYQEWADKLQGTSKDNVSQEILIAIAKMREAQKKIMEAKMRF' A
#
# COMPACT_ATOMS: atom_id res chain seq x y z
N MET A 1 4.68 17.72 31.98
CA MET A 1 3.61 16.75 31.70
C MET A 1 4.32 15.51 31.18
N ASP A 2 4.21 14.42 31.93
CA ASP A 2 4.82 13.14 31.58
C ASP A 2 3.92 12.54 30.48
N ASP A 3 4.13 12.94 29.22
CA ASP A 3 3.46 12.35 28.05
C ASP A 3 4.02 10.93 27.84
N LYS A 4 3.80 10.07 28.82
CA LYS A 4 3.94 8.64 28.62
C LYS A 4 2.76 8.20 27.79
N LEU A 5 3.07 7.92 26.53
CA LEU A 5 2.22 7.23 25.58
C LEU A 5 1.47 6.11 26.33
N ASN A 6 0.14 6.14 26.27
CA ASN A 6 -0.63 4.96 26.62
C ASN A 6 -0.45 4.00 25.45
N MET A 7 0.61 3.19 25.54
CA MET A 7 1.07 2.29 24.48
C MET A 7 -0.06 1.41 23.96
N ASP A 8 -1.03 1.03 24.79
CA ASP A 8 -2.17 0.21 24.38
C ASP A 8 -3.16 1.01 23.52
N LYS A 9 -3.55 2.21 23.96
CA LYS A 9 -4.46 3.09 23.18
C LYS A 9 -3.84 3.51 21.86
N GLU A 10 -2.55 3.79 21.86
CA GLU A 10 -1.82 4.21 20.66
C GLU A 10 -1.58 3.06 19.69
N ALA A 11 -1.32 1.84 20.21
CA ALA A 11 -1.26 0.64 19.39
C ALA A 11 -2.58 0.38 18.67
N ASP A 12 -3.72 0.58 19.33
CA ASP A 12 -5.04 0.42 18.70
C ASP A 12 -5.31 1.45 17.62
N ILE A 13 -4.94 2.72 17.86
CA ILE A 13 -5.00 3.78 16.83
C ILE A 13 -4.10 3.41 15.64
N PHE A 14 -2.88 2.94 15.90
CA PHE A 14 -1.95 2.58 14.85
C PHE A 14 -2.40 1.37 14.03
N LYS A 15 -3.03 0.35 14.66
CA LYS A 15 -3.67 -0.77 13.94
C LYS A 15 -4.71 -0.29 12.92
N VAL A 16 -5.48 0.75 13.25
CA VAL A 16 -6.45 1.37 12.32
C VAL A 16 -5.72 2.02 11.15
N PHE A 17 -4.64 2.77 11.39
CA PHE A 17 -3.85 3.37 10.32
C PHE A 17 -3.22 2.32 9.38
N LEU A 18 -2.68 1.23 9.93
CA LEU A 18 -2.15 0.12 9.12
C LEU A 18 -3.24 -0.49 8.23
N ALA A 19 -4.43 -0.73 8.79
CA ALA A 19 -5.57 -1.24 8.02
C ALA A 19 -6.02 -0.28 6.92
N HIS A 20 -6.09 1.02 7.21
CA HIS A 20 -6.44 2.05 6.24
C HIS A 20 -5.44 2.10 5.09
N TRP A 21 -4.14 2.12 5.39
CA TRP A 21 -3.09 2.13 4.38
C TRP A 21 -3.15 0.90 3.47
N ILE A 22 -3.37 -0.30 4.04
CA ILE A 22 -3.48 -1.55 3.28
C ILE A 22 -4.65 -1.47 2.28
N ASN A 23 -5.82 -1.04 2.73
CA ASN A 23 -7.00 -0.95 1.87
C ASN A 23 -6.78 0.08 0.76
N HIS A 24 -6.32 1.29 1.13
CA HIS A 24 -6.13 2.37 0.16
C HIS A 24 -5.06 2.05 -0.89
N THR A 25 -3.97 1.38 -0.49
CA THR A 25 -2.94 0.91 -1.43
C THR A 25 -3.50 -0.15 -2.38
N GLY A 26 -4.37 -1.04 -1.89
CA GLY A 26 -5.10 -1.99 -2.72
C GLY A 26 -5.92 -1.32 -3.82
N ASP A 27 -6.68 -0.27 -3.48
CA ASP A 27 -7.48 0.50 -4.43
C ASP A 27 -6.61 1.16 -5.50
N HIS A 28 -5.49 1.78 -5.09
CA HIS A 28 -4.52 2.37 -6.03
C HIS A 28 -3.89 1.33 -6.95
N ILE A 29 -3.48 0.17 -6.42
CA ILE A 29 -2.94 -0.93 -7.23
C ILE A 29 -3.95 -1.36 -8.29
N ALA A 30 -5.23 -1.52 -7.93
CA ALA A 30 -6.26 -1.93 -8.87
C ALA A 30 -6.45 -0.89 -9.98
N GLY A 31 -6.56 0.39 -9.63
CA GLY A 31 -6.73 1.48 -10.60
C GLY A 31 -5.52 1.62 -11.54
N TYR A 32 -4.30 1.55 -10.99
CA TYR A 32 -3.09 1.62 -11.82
C TYR A 32 -2.91 0.39 -12.71
N GLN A 33 -3.27 -0.81 -12.22
CA GLN A 33 -3.22 -2.04 -13.02
C GLN A 33 -4.15 -1.93 -14.23
N GLU A 34 -5.38 -1.46 -14.04
CA GLU A 34 -6.34 -1.25 -15.13
C GLU A 34 -5.78 -0.35 -16.23
N TRP A 35 -5.09 0.74 -15.85
CA TRP A 35 -4.47 1.63 -16.82
C TRP A 35 -3.22 1.03 -17.46
N ALA A 36 -2.38 0.32 -16.72
CA ALA A 36 -1.23 -0.36 -17.27
C ALA A 36 -1.64 -1.37 -18.35
N ASP A 37 -2.69 -2.16 -18.08
CA ASP A 37 -3.23 -3.15 -19.01
C ASP A 37 -3.77 -2.48 -20.29
N LYS A 38 -4.46 -1.32 -20.17
CA LYS A 38 -4.94 -0.54 -21.32
C LYS A 38 -3.81 0.03 -22.18
N LEU A 39 -2.66 0.36 -21.57
CA LEU A 39 -1.51 0.97 -22.27
C LEU A 39 -0.58 -0.07 -22.88
N GLN A 40 -0.66 -1.32 -22.44
CA GLN A 40 0.20 -2.40 -22.92
C GLN A 40 -0.02 -2.66 -24.43
N GLY A 41 1.07 -2.80 -25.18
CA GLY A 41 1.03 -3.01 -26.63
C GLY A 41 0.64 -1.77 -27.45
N THR A 42 0.46 -0.61 -26.80
CA THR A 42 0.26 0.68 -27.48
C THR A 42 1.58 1.42 -27.66
N SER A 43 1.55 2.63 -28.24
CA SER A 43 2.72 3.52 -28.29
C SER A 43 3.21 4.00 -26.90
N LYS A 44 2.50 3.67 -25.82
CA LYS A 44 2.83 3.99 -24.43
C LYS A 44 3.22 2.76 -23.61
N ASP A 45 3.68 1.69 -24.25
CA ASP A 45 4.09 0.45 -23.57
C ASP A 45 5.17 0.71 -22.48
N ASN A 46 6.09 1.65 -22.72
CA ASN A 46 7.07 2.05 -21.72
C ASN A 46 6.42 2.62 -20.43
N VAL A 47 5.34 3.40 -20.56
CA VAL A 47 4.58 3.90 -19.40
C VAL A 47 3.89 2.75 -18.67
N SER A 48 3.31 1.80 -19.40
CA SER A 48 2.74 0.58 -18.82
C SER A 48 3.77 -0.17 -17.98
N GLN A 49 4.97 -0.38 -18.53
CA GLN A 49 6.06 -1.09 -17.84
C GLN A 49 6.48 -0.40 -16.54
N GLU A 50 6.65 0.93 -16.54
CA GLU A 50 6.98 1.69 -15.33
C GLU A 50 5.87 1.59 -14.26
N ILE A 51 4.61 1.62 -14.67
CA ILE A 51 3.47 1.45 -13.74
C ILE A 51 3.48 0.04 -13.14
N LEU A 52 3.73 -1.00 -13.94
CA LEU A 52 3.82 -2.38 -13.45
C LEU A 52 4.97 -2.56 -12.44
N ILE A 53 6.11 -1.91 -12.67
CA ILE A 53 7.24 -1.88 -11.71
C ILE A 53 6.82 -1.19 -10.41
N ALA A 54 6.12 -0.05 -10.50
CA ALA A 54 5.63 0.65 -9.32
C ALA A 54 4.61 -0.20 -8.53
N ILE A 55 3.68 -0.88 -9.21
CA ILE A 55 2.72 -1.80 -8.60
C ILE A 55 3.44 -2.92 -7.83
N ALA A 56 4.49 -3.51 -8.41
CA ALA A 56 5.27 -4.55 -7.73
C ALA A 56 5.87 -4.03 -6.41
N LYS A 57 6.47 -2.83 -6.42
CA LYS A 57 7.02 -2.19 -5.21
C LYS A 57 5.93 -1.86 -4.17
N MET A 58 4.76 -1.39 -4.62
CA MET A 58 3.62 -1.13 -3.73
C MET A 58 3.12 -2.42 -3.06
N ARG A 59 3.06 -3.53 -3.79
CA ARG A 59 2.69 -4.85 -3.23
C ARG A 59 3.70 -5.33 -2.19
N GLU A 60 5.00 -5.13 -2.43
CA GLU A 60 6.05 -5.45 -1.45
C GLU A 60 5.90 -4.63 -0.16
N ALA A 61 5.69 -3.31 -0.29
CA ALA A 61 5.44 -2.43 0.85
C ALA A 61 4.17 -2.85 1.61
N GLN A 62 3.10 -3.19 0.89
CA GLN A 62 1.85 -3.66 1.48
C GLN A 62 2.00 -4.96 2.25
N LYS A 63 2.78 -5.91 1.72
CA LYS A 63 3.11 -7.14 2.44
C LYS A 63 3.82 -6.84 3.76
N LYS A 64 4.79 -5.92 3.77
CA LYS A 64 5.52 -5.54 5.00
C LYS A 64 4.60 -4.91 6.05
N ILE A 65 3.65 -4.09 5.61
CA ILE A 65 2.67 -3.45 6.51
C ILE A 65 1.65 -4.47 7.04
N MET A 66 1.20 -5.43 6.22
CA MET A 66 0.39 -6.57 6.69
C MET A 66 1.14 -7.41 7.74
N GLU A 67 2.40 -7.76 7.46
CA GLU A 67 3.26 -8.50 8.39
C GLU A 67 3.45 -7.74 9.72
N ALA A 68 3.60 -6.41 9.67
CA ALA A 68 3.69 -5.57 10.87
C ALA A 68 2.36 -5.57 11.64
N LYS A 69 1.23 -5.42 10.95
CA LYS A 69 -0.10 -5.46 11.57
C LYS A 69 -0.39 -6.79 12.27
N MET A 70 0.10 -7.91 11.73
CA MET A 70 -0.06 -9.25 12.32
C MET A 70 0.81 -9.50 13.57
N ARG A 71 1.79 -8.63 13.86
CA ARG A 71 2.69 -8.74 15.01
C ARG A 71 2.26 -7.89 16.21
N PHE A 72 1.22 -7.08 16.04
CA PHE A 72 0.52 -6.42 17.13
C PHE A 72 -0.44 -7.38 17.84
#